data_AF-A0A419K633-F1
#
_entry.id   AF-A0A419K633-F1
#
_cell.length_a   1.000
_cell.length_b   1.000
_cell.length_c   1.000
_cell.angle_alpha   90.00
_cell.angle_beta   90.00
_cell.angle_gamma   90.00
#
_symmetry.space_group_name_H-M   'P 1'
#
loop_
_entity.id
_entity.type
_entity.pdbx_description
1 polymer ?
#
loop_
_entity_poly.entity_id
_entity_poly.type
_entity_poly.pdbx_seq_one_letter_code
_entity_poly.pdbx_strand_id
1 'polypeptide(L)'
;MTLSSSKLLGLLKRSLKPKRTYHAQWMITRRCNYRCRGCNVWADQDPSELSTEEVKKGLDILRDLGVLEIVFSGGNPLLREDIGEILEYSSRYFITTVYDNGSMAVEKIDDLRNVDFVAISIDTLDEEKNDYLKGVKGAWRRAMDAIFKLSA
;
A
#
# COMPACT_ATOMS: atom_id res chain seq x y z
N MET A 1 -13.02 1.03 12.92
CA MET A 1 -13.17 -0.01 11.88
C MET A 1 -13.70 -1.28 12.51
N THR A 2 -14.93 -1.69 12.16
CA THR A 2 -15.47 -3.01 12.51
C THR A 2 -15.11 -3.97 11.40
N LEU A 3 -14.23 -4.95 11.66
CA LEU A 3 -14.02 -6.06 10.74
C LEU A 3 -15.37 -6.74 10.49
N SER A 4 -15.79 -6.82 9.23
CA SER A 4 -16.98 -7.59 8.87
C SER A 4 -16.84 -9.03 9.38
N SER A 5 -17.93 -9.60 9.89
CA SER A 5 -17.97 -10.98 10.38
C SER A 5 -17.48 -11.99 9.33
N SER A 6 -17.69 -11.71 8.04
CA SER A 6 -17.20 -12.55 6.94
C SER A 6 -15.67 -12.50 6.78
N LYS A 7 -15.08 -11.29 6.83
CA LYS A 7 -13.63 -11.07 6.81
C LYS A 7 -12.97 -11.78 7.98
N LEU A 8 -13.50 -11.58 9.19
CA LEU A 8 -12.96 -12.18 10.41
C LEU A 8 -12.99 -13.72 10.34
N LEU A 9 -14.13 -14.31 9.98
CA LEU A 9 -14.26 -15.76 9.87
C LEU A 9 -13.32 -16.33 8.79
N GLY A 10 -13.21 -15.66 7.64
CA GLY A 10 -12.30 -16.05 6.57
C GLY A 10 -10.82 -15.96 6.97
N LEU A 11 -10.43 -14.94 7.73
CA LEU A 11 -9.08 -14.81 8.29
C LEU A 11 -8.79 -15.90 9.33
N LEU A 12 -9.72 -16.17 10.24
CA LEU A 12 -9.58 -17.24 11.25
C LEU A 12 -9.47 -18.62 10.60
N LYS A 13 -10.31 -18.93 9.61
CA LYS A 13 -10.24 -20.22 8.89
C LYS A 13 -8.88 -20.40 8.21
N ARG A 14 -8.36 -19.36 7.56
CA ARG A 14 -7.04 -19.39 6.92
C ARG A 14 -5.91 -19.41 7.95
N SER A 15 -6.06 -18.76 9.10
CA SER A 15 -5.01 -18.70 10.12
C SER A 15 -4.65 -20.07 10.69
N LEU A 16 -5.63 -20.98 10.75
CA LEU A 16 -5.49 -22.37 11.23
C LEU A 16 -4.78 -23.32 10.24
N LYS A 17 -4.52 -22.90 8.98
CA LYS A 17 -3.84 -23.74 7.99
C LYS A 17 -2.34 -23.85 8.34
N PRO A 18 -1.78 -25.06 8.57
CA PRO A 18 -0.38 -25.22 8.95
C PRO A 18 0.55 -24.89 7.79
N LYS A 19 1.75 -24.35 8.12
CA LYS A 19 2.83 -24.02 7.16
C LYS A 19 2.37 -23.19 5.94
N ARG A 20 1.48 -22.21 6.18
CA ARG A 20 0.97 -21.31 5.14
C ARG A 20 1.85 -20.07 4.95
N THR A 21 1.77 -19.46 3.77
CA THR A 21 2.26 -18.10 3.54
C THR A 21 1.39 -17.12 4.33
N TYR A 22 2.00 -16.28 5.17
CA TYR A 22 1.27 -15.32 6.00
C TYR A 22 0.96 -14.01 5.25
N HIS A 23 1.98 -13.49 4.58
CA HIS A 23 2.02 -12.14 4.04
C HIS A 23 2.50 -12.18 2.59
N ALA A 24 1.93 -11.32 1.75
CA ALA A 24 2.44 -11.04 0.42
C ALA A 24 2.54 -9.52 0.21
N GLN A 25 3.73 -9.06 -0.14
CA GLN A 25 3.97 -7.69 -0.59
C GLN A 25 3.91 -7.67 -2.11
N TRP A 26 3.05 -6.82 -2.67
CA TRP A 26 2.85 -6.73 -4.12
C TRP A 26 3.23 -5.33 -4.61
N MET A 27 4.26 -5.26 -5.45
CA MET A 27 4.54 -4.10 -6.29
C MET A 27 3.53 -4.05 -7.45
N ILE A 28 2.46 -3.28 -7.27
CA ILE A 28 1.35 -3.20 -8.25
C ILE A 28 1.57 -2.15 -9.34
N THR A 29 2.56 -1.29 -9.15
CA THR A 29 2.99 -0.30 -10.13
C THR A 29 4.47 -0.02 -9.94
N ARG A 30 5.16 0.28 -11.04
CA ARG A 30 6.52 0.83 -10.98
C ARG A 30 6.52 2.35 -10.99
N ARG A 31 5.37 3.01 -11.24
CA ARG A 31 5.27 4.47 -11.26
C ARG A 31 5.61 5.07 -9.91
N CYS A 32 6.46 6.10 -9.89
CA CYS A 32 6.81 6.83 -8.68
C CYS A 32 6.96 8.33 -8.97
N ASN A 33 6.43 9.16 -8.09
CA ASN A 33 6.47 10.61 -8.21
C ASN A 33 7.64 11.26 -7.43
N TYR A 34 8.41 10.48 -6.67
CA TYR A 34 9.63 10.93 -5.98
C TYR A 34 10.88 10.38 -6.65
N ARG A 35 12.04 11.00 -6.39
CA ARG A 35 13.35 10.60 -6.94
C ARG A 35 14.33 10.22 -5.83
N CYS A 36 13.91 9.30 -4.97
CA CYS A 36 14.66 8.93 -3.77
C CYS A 36 16.06 8.40 -4.14
N ARG A 37 17.10 8.92 -3.50
CA ARG A 37 18.50 8.58 -3.79
C ARG A 37 18.87 7.13 -3.49
N GLY A 38 18.20 6.52 -2.51
CA GLY A 38 18.39 5.11 -2.13
C GLY A 38 17.49 4.12 -2.87
N CYS A 39 16.70 4.57 -3.84
CA CYS A 39 15.76 3.75 -4.60
C CYS A 39 16.04 3.91 -6.10
N ASN A 40 15.81 2.86 -6.88
CA ASN A 40 15.96 2.87 -8.34
C ASN A 40 14.63 2.70 -9.09
N VAL A 41 13.51 2.45 -8.40
CA VAL A 41 12.20 2.22 -9.04
C VAL A 41 11.79 3.43 -9.90
N TRP A 42 12.02 4.65 -9.41
CA TRP A 42 11.73 5.89 -10.14
C TRP A 42 12.59 6.09 -11.39
N ALA A 43 13.76 5.43 -11.46
CA ALA A 43 14.68 5.54 -12.59
C ALA A 43 14.34 4.56 -13.72
N ASP A 44 13.63 3.47 -13.41
CA ASP A 44 13.20 2.43 -14.33
C ASP A 44 11.68 2.29 -14.29
N GLN A 45 11.01 3.34 -14.78
CA GLN A 45 9.55 3.45 -14.86
C GLN A 45 9.03 2.59 -16.01
N ASP A 46 8.33 1.51 -15.67
CA ASP A 46 7.57 0.71 -16.64
C ASP A 46 6.08 0.95 -16.36
N PRO A 47 5.32 1.53 -17.32
CA PRO A 47 3.89 1.73 -17.18
C PRO A 47 3.10 0.44 -17.37
N SER A 48 3.75 -0.65 -17.79
CA SER A 48 3.10 -1.95 -17.95
C SER A 48 2.66 -2.48 -16.59
N GLU A 49 1.36 -2.43 -16.37
CA GLU A 49 0.70 -2.79 -15.14
C GLU A 49 -0.35 -3.86 -15.45
N LEU A 50 -0.56 -4.81 -14.53
CA LEU A 50 -1.72 -5.69 -14.62
C LEU A 50 -3.00 -4.85 -14.55
N SER A 51 -3.99 -5.23 -15.36
CA SER A 51 -5.34 -4.67 -15.27
C SER A 51 -5.95 -4.93 -13.90
N THR A 52 -6.95 -4.14 -13.53
CA THR A 52 -7.67 -4.29 -12.25
C THR A 52 -8.18 -5.72 -12.04
N GLU A 53 -8.73 -6.34 -13.10
CA GLU A 53 -9.26 -7.70 -13.05
C GLU A 53 -8.17 -8.76 -12.85
N GLU A 54 -7.00 -8.57 -13.48
CA GLU A 54 -5.84 -9.46 -13.26
C GLU A 54 -5.30 -9.34 -11.84
N VAL A 55 -5.29 -8.13 -11.27
CA VAL A 55 -4.91 -7.92 -9.86
C VAL A 55 -5.90 -8.64 -8.94
N LYS A 56 -7.21 -8.47 -9.13
CA LYS A 56 -8.25 -9.18 -8.34
C LYS A 56 -8.11 -10.70 -8.44
N LYS A 57 -7.85 -11.21 -9.64
CA LYS A 57 -7.61 -12.65 -9.85
C LYS A 57 -6.37 -13.13 -9.09
N GLY A 58 -5.28 -12.35 -9.07
CA GLY A 58 -4.11 -12.66 -8.25
C GLY A 58 -4.42 -12.64 -6.75
N LEU A 59 -5.24 -11.68 -6.29
CA LEU A 59 -5.71 -11.65 -4.90
C LEU A 59 -6.55 -12.89 -4.55
N ASP A 60 -7.42 -13.36 -5.45
CA ASP A 60 -8.16 -14.62 -5.23
C ASP A 60 -7.23 -15.82 -5.08
N ILE A 61 -6.18 -15.92 -5.91
CA ILE A 61 -5.18 -16.99 -5.81
C ILE A 61 -4.46 -16.91 -4.44
N LEU A 62 -4.03 -15.72 -4.01
CA LEU A 62 -3.38 -15.53 -2.71
C LEU A 62 -4.30 -15.87 -1.54
N ARG A 63 -5.60 -15.56 -1.66
CA ARG A 63 -6.63 -15.93 -0.67
C ARG A 63 -6.69 -17.44 -0.51
N ASP A 64 -6.76 -18.16 -1.62
CA ASP A 64 -6.91 -19.62 -1.65
C ASP A 64 -5.64 -20.34 -1.14
N LEU A 65 -4.46 -19.76 -1.38
CA LEU A 65 -3.20 -20.21 -0.79
C LEU A 65 -3.16 -20.04 0.73
N GLY A 66 -3.97 -19.14 1.29
CA GLY A 66 -4.09 -18.91 2.74
C GLY A 66 -3.37 -17.67 3.25
N VAL A 67 -3.01 -16.74 2.36
CA VAL A 67 -2.45 -15.44 2.73
C VAL A 67 -3.48 -14.67 3.55
N LEU A 68 -3.01 -13.98 4.59
CA LEU A 68 -3.85 -13.15 5.46
C LEU A 68 -3.61 -11.67 5.22
N GLU A 69 -2.35 -11.28 4.99
CA GLU A 69 -1.96 -9.89 4.82
C GLU A 69 -1.50 -9.63 3.39
N ILE A 70 -2.03 -8.56 2.80
CA ILE A 70 -1.58 -7.99 1.53
C ILE A 70 -1.00 -6.61 1.81
N VAL A 71 0.20 -6.38 1.32
CA VAL A 71 0.85 -5.08 1.36
C VAL A 71 1.04 -4.55 -0.04
N PHE A 72 0.28 -3.51 -0.38
CA PHE A 72 0.42 -2.83 -1.65
C PHE A 72 1.60 -1.87 -1.60
N SER A 73 2.52 -2.05 -2.55
CA SER A 73 3.77 -1.31 -2.67
C SER A 73 4.08 -1.01 -4.13
N GLY A 74 5.31 -0.57 -4.41
CA GLY A 74 5.87 -0.46 -5.74
C GLY A 74 6.77 0.76 -5.85
N GLY A 75 6.52 1.61 -6.85
CA GLY A 75 6.96 2.99 -6.78
C GLY A 75 6.13 3.73 -5.73
N ASN A 76 4.99 4.27 -6.13
CA ASN A 76 3.93 4.68 -5.22
C ASN A 76 2.59 4.10 -5.69
N PRO A 77 2.00 3.12 -4.97
CA PRO A 77 0.76 2.46 -5.38
C PRO A 77 -0.42 3.42 -5.55
N LEU A 78 -0.43 4.52 -4.80
CA LEU A 78 -1.50 5.53 -4.85
C LEU A 78 -1.52 6.36 -6.14
N LEU A 79 -0.52 6.20 -7.01
CA LEU A 79 -0.50 6.79 -8.36
C LEU A 79 -1.33 6.01 -9.37
N ARG A 80 -1.78 4.80 -9.04
CA ARG A 80 -2.73 4.06 -9.89
C ARG A 80 -4.09 4.73 -9.85
N GLU A 81 -4.71 4.88 -11.01
CA GLU A 81 -6.05 5.49 -11.13
C GLU A 81 -7.12 4.60 -10.50
N ASP A 82 -6.97 3.28 -10.66
CA ASP A 82 -7.86 2.23 -10.17
C ASP A 82 -7.54 1.75 -8.73
N ILE A 83 -6.67 2.47 -8.00
CA ILE A 83 -6.19 2.00 -6.70
C ILE A 83 -7.32 1.81 -5.70
N GLY A 84 -8.29 2.72 -5.62
CA GLY A 84 -9.41 2.64 -4.68
C GLY A 84 -10.20 1.34 -4.83
N GLU A 85 -10.44 0.91 -6.07
CA GLU A 85 -11.14 -0.34 -6.38
C GLU A 85 -10.36 -1.58 -5.95
N ILE A 86 -9.03 -1.58 -6.17
CA ILE A 86 -8.14 -2.65 -5.73
C ILE A 86 -8.11 -2.74 -4.20
N LEU A 87 -8.02 -1.60 -3.52
CA LEU A 87 -7.99 -1.53 -2.05
C LEU A 87 -9.30 -2.01 -1.45
N GLU A 88 -10.44 -1.58 -2.01
CA GLU A 88 -11.76 -2.06 -1.59
C GLU A 88 -11.88 -3.58 -1.79
N TYR A 89 -11.43 -4.11 -2.92
CA TYR A 89 -11.46 -5.55 -3.16
C TYR A 89 -10.62 -6.31 -2.13
N SER A 90 -9.38 -5.89 -1.91
CA SER A 90 -8.46 -6.52 -0.96
C SER A 90 -9.00 -6.45 0.46
N SER A 91 -9.50 -5.29 0.89
CA SER A 91 -9.88 -5.06 2.28
C SER A 91 -11.05 -5.92 2.73
N ARG A 92 -11.88 -6.43 1.81
CA ARG A 92 -12.94 -7.41 2.09
C ARG A 92 -12.42 -8.75 2.58
N TYR A 93 -11.20 -9.14 2.15
CA TYR A 93 -10.68 -10.48 2.39
C TYR A 93 -9.38 -10.49 3.19
N PHE A 94 -8.56 -9.45 3.12
CA PHE A 94 -7.22 -9.45 3.71
C PHE A 94 -7.07 -8.37 4.76
N ILE A 95 -6.13 -8.57 5.69
CA ILE A 95 -5.49 -7.45 6.37
C ILE A 95 -4.73 -6.69 5.28
N THR A 96 -5.15 -5.48 4.99
CA THR A 96 -4.64 -4.71 3.85
C THR A 96 -3.83 -3.53 4.36
N THR A 97 -2.57 -3.48 3.94
CA THR A 97 -1.65 -2.38 4.21
C THR A 97 -1.26 -1.69 2.90
N VAL A 98 -1.19 -0.36 2.90
CA VAL A 98 -0.71 0.41 1.74
C VAL A 98 0.51 1.23 2.13
N TYR A 99 1.55 1.16 1.30
CA TYR A 99 2.75 1.99 1.47
C TYR A 99 2.60 3.28 0.65
N ASP A 100 2.86 4.43 1.26
CA ASP A 100 2.97 5.72 0.57
C ASP A 100 4.28 6.41 0.95
N ASN A 101 4.84 7.17 0.01
CA ASN A 101 6.05 7.97 0.25
C ASN A 101 5.75 9.32 0.92
N GLY A 102 4.50 9.53 1.36
CA GLY A 102 3.99 10.75 1.98
C GLY A 102 3.42 11.75 0.97
N SER A 103 3.31 11.42 -0.32
CA SER A 103 2.87 12.37 -1.34
C SER A 103 1.40 12.30 -1.69
N MET A 104 0.79 11.11 -1.63
CA MET A 104 -0.56 10.89 -2.17
C MET A 104 -1.58 10.53 -1.09
N ALA A 105 -1.15 10.14 0.11
CA ALA A 105 -2.06 9.65 1.14
C ALA A 105 -3.17 10.65 1.51
N VAL A 106 -2.86 11.95 1.56
CA VAL A 106 -3.86 12.99 1.84
C VAL A 106 -4.87 13.11 0.69
N GLU A 107 -4.41 13.03 -0.56
CA GLU A 107 -5.28 13.13 -1.75
C GLU A 107 -6.17 11.91 -1.93
N LYS A 108 -5.71 10.75 -1.45
CA LYS A 108 -6.39 9.45 -1.53
C LYS A 108 -6.97 9.00 -0.19
N ILE A 109 -7.22 9.93 0.72
CA ILE A 109 -7.57 9.58 2.11
C ILE A 109 -8.86 8.76 2.22
N ASP A 110 -9.84 9.03 1.36
CA ASP A 110 -11.11 8.29 1.37
C ASP A 110 -10.94 6.83 0.89
N ASP A 111 -10.07 6.60 -0.10
CA ASP A 111 -9.69 5.24 -0.52
C ASP A 111 -8.96 4.51 0.60
N LEU A 112 -8.07 5.22 1.32
CA LEU A 112 -7.25 4.68 2.40
C LEU A 112 -8.05 4.39 3.68
N ARG A 113 -9.23 4.99 3.88
CA ARG A 113 -10.14 4.64 4.98
C ARG A 113 -10.69 3.22 4.88
N ASN A 114 -10.57 2.58 3.71
CA ASN A 114 -11.01 1.22 3.49
C ASN A 114 -9.97 0.16 3.89
N VAL A 115 -8.71 0.56 4.13
CA VAL A 115 -7.62 -0.39 4.46
C VAL A 115 -7.37 -0.45 5.97
N ASP A 116 -6.71 -1.51 6.43
CA ASP A 116 -6.46 -1.72 7.86
C ASP A 116 -5.25 -0.89 8.33
N PHE A 117 -4.25 -0.70 7.46
CA PHE A 117 -3.03 0.06 7.78
C PHE A 117 -2.55 0.91 6.60
N VAL A 118 -1.97 2.06 6.92
CA VAL A 118 -1.22 2.89 5.98
C VAL A 118 0.18 3.11 6.56
N ALA A 119 1.21 2.78 5.79
CA ALA A 119 2.60 3.00 6.19
C ALA A 119 3.17 4.18 5.39
N ILE A 120 3.55 5.24 6.09
CA ILE A 120 4.16 6.43 5.51
C ILE A 120 5.68 6.34 5.64
N SER A 121 6.39 6.44 4.52
CA SER A 121 7.85 6.33 4.49
C SER A 121 8.55 7.63 4.90
N ILE A 122 9.31 7.57 5.99
CA ILE A 122 10.20 8.64 6.47
C ILE A 122 11.59 8.02 6.67
N ASP A 123 12.63 8.61 6.06
CA ASP A 123 13.99 8.04 6.11
C ASP A 123 14.82 8.62 7.26
N THR A 124 14.45 9.82 7.74
CA THR A 124 15.12 10.51 8.85
C THR A 124 14.19 11.55 9.47
N LEU A 125 14.41 11.87 10.75
CA LEU A 125 13.66 12.90 11.49
C LEU A 125 14.12 14.33 11.15
N ASP A 126 15.28 14.47 10.51
CA ASP A 126 15.80 15.74 10.00
C ASP A 126 15.13 16.09 8.67
N GLU A 127 14.37 17.18 8.64
CA GLU A 127 13.58 17.61 7.47
C GLU A 127 14.44 17.76 6.21
N GLU A 128 15.55 18.48 6.30
CA GLU A 128 16.41 18.77 5.15
C GLU A 128 17.07 17.49 4.62
N LYS A 129 17.54 16.61 5.53
CA LYS A 129 18.12 15.33 5.13
C LYS A 129 17.07 14.39 4.53
N ASN A 130 15.84 14.38 5.04
CA ASN A 130 14.78 13.56 4.48
C ASN A 130 14.43 14.04 3.06
N ASP A 131 14.24 15.35 2.86
CA ASP A 131 14.01 15.92 1.54
C ASP A 131 15.15 15.62 0.56
N TYR A 132 16.39 15.71 1.04
CA TYR A 132 17.57 15.32 0.27
C TYR A 132 17.54 13.85 -0.16
N LEU A 133 17.20 12.93 0.76
CA LEU A 133 17.11 11.50 0.50
C LEU A 133 15.94 11.15 -0.41
N LYS A 134 14.78 11.78 -0.23
CA LYS A 134 13.58 11.59 -1.07
C LYS A 134 13.71 12.26 -2.46
N GLY A 135 14.66 13.17 -2.63
CA GLY A 135 14.90 13.88 -3.88
C GLY A 135 13.81 14.90 -4.22
N VAL A 136 13.01 15.33 -3.24
CA VAL A 136 11.92 16.29 -3.41
C VAL A 136 11.82 17.19 -2.19
N LYS A 137 11.79 18.51 -2.41
CA LYS A 137 11.58 19.50 -1.34
C LYS A 137 10.17 19.38 -0.74
N GLY A 138 10.08 19.54 0.58
CA GLY A 138 8.87 19.41 1.38
C GLY A 138 8.39 17.98 1.58
N ALA A 139 9.19 16.95 1.25
CA ALA A 139 8.78 15.56 1.38
C ALA A 139 8.52 15.17 2.85
N TRP A 140 9.37 15.62 3.77
CA TRP A 140 9.18 15.37 5.20
C TRP A 140 7.86 15.97 5.69
N ARG A 141 7.59 17.24 5.34
CA ARG A 141 6.35 17.92 5.77
C ARG A 141 5.10 17.24 5.22
N ARG A 142 5.11 16.82 3.96
CA ARG A 142 3.98 16.08 3.36
C ARG A 142 3.76 14.73 4.05
N ALA A 143 4.83 14.00 4.35
CA ALA A 143 4.75 12.75 5.11
C ALA A 143 4.15 12.97 6.52
N MET A 144 4.57 14.01 7.23
CA MET A 144 4.01 14.34 8.55
C MET A 144 2.54 14.76 8.46
N ASP A 145 2.17 15.60 7.50
CA ASP A 145 0.77 16.01 7.25
C ASP A 145 -0.13 14.80 6.97
N ALA A 146 0.35 13.85 6.16
CA ALA A 146 -0.35 12.59 5.92
C ALA A 146 -0.58 11.80 7.22
N ILE A 147 0.44 11.63 8.06
CA ILE A 147 0.32 10.93 9.35
C ILE A 147 -0.74 11.61 10.23
N PHE A 148 -0.70 12.94 10.37
CA PHE A 148 -1.67 13.67 11.19
C PHE A 148 -3.10 13.50 10.66
N LYS A 149 -3.31 13.67 9.35
CA LYS A 149 -4.66 13.59 8.76
C LYS A 149 -5.23 12.18 8.73
N LEU A 150 -4.40 11.15 8.59
CA LEU A 150 -4.84 9.75 8.68
C LEU A 150 -5.24 9.34 10.10
N SER A 151 -4.70 10.03 11.12
CA SER A 151 -5.01 9.77 12.52
C SER A 151 -6.26 10.51 13.05
N ALA A 152 -6.82 11.42 12.25
CA ALA A 152 -7.98 12.25 12.60
C ALA A 152 -9.30 11.60 12.15
#